data_AF-A5GLN0-F1
#
_entry.id   AF-A5GLN0-F1
#
_cell.length_a   1.000
_cell.length_b   1.000
_cell.length_c   1.000
_cell.angle_alpha   90.00
_cell.angle_beta   90.00
_cell.angle_gamma   90.00
#
_symmetry.space_group_name_H-M   'P 1'
#
loop_
_entity.id
_entity.type
_entity.pdbx_description
1 polymer ?
#
loop_
_entity_poly.entity_id
_entity_poly.type
_entity_poly.pdbx_seq_one_letter_code
_entity_poly.pdbx_strand_id
1 'polypeptide(L)'
;MLRSHRGSVAAVILGVCLSVSPTAAWAWEMGDRQAYNNKMAILKVILESARERAIASDDLETMCLIMSIGNDVTETYLRVRADDALIQKRLKGMRNDLTACLALLYNRR
;
A
#
# COMPACT_ATOMS: atom_id res chain seq x y z
N MET A 1 -28.77 18.55 -56.28
CA MET A 1 -28.39 18.82 -54.88
C MET A 1 -28.29 17.48 -54.15
N LEU A 2 -27.09 16.88 -54.07
CA LEU A 2 -26.88 15.58 -53.43
C LEU A 2 -26.40 15.83 -51.99
N ARG A 3 -27.24 15.53 -51.01
CA ARG A 3 -27.05 15.84 -49.59
C ARG A 3 -26.15 14.79 -48.94
N SER A 4 -25.10 15.27 -48.29
CA SER A 4 -24.03 14.52 -47.62
C SER A 4 -24.54 13.55 -46.54
N HIS A 5 -24.12 12.28 -46.62
CA HIS A 5 -24.27 11.26 -45.55
C HIS A 5 -22.94 10.84 -44.91
N ARG A 6 -21.85 11.59 -45.12
CA ARG A 6 -20.51 11.23 -44.58
C ARG A 6 -20.29 11.58 -43.11
N GLY A 7 -21.29 12.15 -42.42
CA GLY A 7 -21.14 12.69 -41.07
C GLY A 7 -21.39 11.74 -39.89
N SER A 8 -21.86 10.51 -40.11
CA SER A 8 -22.42 9.70 -39.00
C SER A 8 -21.52 8.56 -38.49
N VAL A 9 -20.59 8.04 -39.30
CA VAL A 9 -19.79 6.87 -38.86
C VAL A 9 -18.66 7.28 -37.91
N ALA A 10 -18.08 8.47 -38.08
CA ALA A 10 -17.00 8.96 -37.23
C ALA A 10 -17.46 9.24 -35.78
N ALA A 11 -18.71 9.66 -35.59
CA ALA A 11 -19.26 9.96 -34.26
C ALA A 11 -19.51 8.69 -33.42
N VAL A 12 -19.79 7.56 -34.06
CA VAL A 12 -20.07 6.28 -33.38
C VAL A 12 -18.80 5.67 -32.80
N ILE A 13 -17.66 5.80 -33.50
CA ILE A 13 -16.38 5.22 -33.05
C ILE A 13 -15.80 6.00 -31.85
N LEU A 14 -16.02 7.33 -31.79
CA LEU A 14 -15.53 8.15 -30.68
C LEU A 14 -16.34 7.96 -29.38
N GLY A 15 -17.61 7.57 -29.48
CA GLY A 15 -18.48 7.33 -28.32
C GLY A 15 -18.19 6.03 -27.57
N VAL A 16 -17.70 5.00 -28.26
CA VAL A 16 -17.45 3.67 -27.66
C VAL A 16 -16.20 3.68 -26.75
N CYS A 17 -15.17 4.46 -27.09
CA CYS A 17 -13.94 4.53 -26.29
C CYS A 17 -14.11 5.20 -24.91
N LEU A 18 -15.18 5.96 -24.68
CA LEU A 18 -15.46 6.64 -23.40
C LEU A 18 -16.34 5.81 -22.44
N SER A 19 -16.81 4.63 -22.87
CA SER A 19 -17.70 3.78 -22.08
C SER A 19 -16.98 2.76 -21.19
N VAL A 20 -15.65 2.82 -21.11
CA VAL A 20 -14.88 1.97 -20.19
C VAL A 20 -15.01 2.52 -18.77
N SER A 21 -16.17 2.30 -18.15
CA SER A 21 -16.30 2.42 -16.71
C SER A 21 -15.32 1.43 -16.08
N PRO A 22 -14.48 1.84 -15.10
CA PRO A 22 -13.63 0.89 -14.41
C PRO A 22 -14.53 -0.19 -13.83
N THR A 23 -14.28 -1.44 -14.21
CA THR A 23 -15.05 -2.57 -13.68
C THR A 23 -14.99 -2.51 -12.15
N ALA A 24 -16.08 -2.87 -11.46
CA ALA A 24 -16.14 -2.79 -10.00
C ALA A 24 -14.91 -3.42 -9.32
N ALA A 25 -14.34 -4.49 -9.89
CA ALA A 25 -13.09 -5.10 -9.43
C ALA A 25 -11.90 -4.12 -9.35
N TRP A 26 -11.74 -3.21 -10.31
CA TRP A 26 -10.66 -2.22 -10.36
C TRP A 26 -10.88 -1.07 -9.36
N ALA A 27 -12.13 -0.72 -9.08
CA ALA A 27 -12.47 0.26 -8.05
C ALA A 27 -12.21 -0.30 -6.64
N TRP A 28 -12.51 -1.58 -6.40
CA TRP A 28 -12.21 -2.26 -5.14
C TRP A 28 -10.70 -2.48 -4.95
N GLU A 29 -9.97 -2.75 -6.04
CA GLU A 29 -8.50 -2.80 -6.06
C GLU A 29 -7.82 -1.52 -5.60
N MET A 30 -8.26 -0.39 -6.16
CA MET A 30 -7.79 0.93 -5.72
C MET A 30 -8.11 1.17 -4.24
N GLY A 31 -9.30 0.73 -3.79
CA GLY A 31 -9.75 0.85 -2.40
C GLY A 31 -8.86 0.10 -1.40
N ASP A 32 -8.58 -1.18 -1.66
CA ASP A 32 -7.75 -2.01 -0.77
C ASP A 32 -6.32 -1.49 -0.67
N ARG A 33 -5.75 -1.09 -1.81
CA ARG A 33 -4.39 -0.53 -1.85
C ARG A 33 -4.31 0.84 -1.19
N GLN A 34 -5.30 1.69 -1.39
CA GLN A 34 -5.38 2.99 -0.73
C GLN A 34 -5.53 2.83 0.79
N ALA A 35 -6.41 1.93 1.24
CA ALA A 35 -6.59 1.65 2.66
C ALA A 35 -5.29 1.13 3.31
N TYR A 36 -4.58 0.22 2.64
CA TYR A 36 -3.25 -0.23 3.06
C TYR A 36 -2.25 0.94 3.16
N ASN A 37 -2.17 1.78 2.13
CA ASN A 37 -1.24 2.93 2.12
C ASN A 37 -1.55 3.92 3.25
N ASN A 38 -2.83 4.17 3.53
CA ASN A 38 -3.25 5.04 4.64
C ASN A 38 -2.83 4.47 5.99
N LYS A 39 -3.06 3.16 6.23
CA LYS A 39 -2.59 2.48 7.44
C LYS A 39 -1.07 2.59 7.59
N MET A 40 -0.32 2.36 6.51
CA MET A 40 1.14 2.47 6.54
C MET A 40 1.64 3.90 6.74
N ALA A 41 0.93 4.92 6.24
CA ALA A 41 1.26 6.31 6.48
C ALA A 41 1.12 6.67 7.96
N ILE A 42 0.01 6.26 8.59
CA ILE A 42 -0.22 6.44 10.04
C ILE A 42 0.85 5.69 10.85
N LEU A 43 1.09 4.42 10.52
CA LEU A 43 2.11 3.61 11.21
C LEU A 43 3.52 4.19 11.08
N LYS A 44 3.85 4.85 9.97
CA LYS A 44 5.14 5.54 9.81
C LYS A 44 5.30 6.69 10.81
N VAL A 45 4.25 7.50 11.01
CA VAL A 45 4.27 8.59 12.01
C VAL A 45 4.43 8.02 13.42
N ILE A 46 3.69 6.96 13.74
CA ILE A 46 3.79 6.29 15.05
C ILE A 46 5.18 5.70 15.24
N LEU A 47 5.76 5.07 14.22
CA LEU A 47 7.10 4.51 14.28
C LEU A 47 8.16 5.57 14.52
N GLU A 48 8.06 6.75 13.89
CA GLU A 48 9.01 7.84 14.15
C GLU A 48 8.93 8.28 15.62
N SER A 49 7.73 8.45 16.16
CA SER A 49 7.56 8.77 17.59
C SER A 49 8.11 7.68 18.51
N ALA A 50 7.97 6.40 18.13
CA ALA A 50 8.51 5.28 18.89
C ALA A 50 10.04 5.24 18.82
N ARG A 51 10.62 5.61 17.69
CA ARG A 51 12.07 5.75 17.51
C ARG A 51 12.64 6.89 18.37
N GLU A 52 11.96 8.04 18.42
CA GLU A 52 12.36 9.15 19.29
C GLU A 52 12.37 8.72 20.76
N ARG A 53 11.35 7.98 21.22
CA ARG A 53 11.34 7.41 22.57
C ARG A 53 12.42 6.34 22.77
N ALA A 54 12.67 5.49 21.78
CA ALA A 54 13.75 4.52 21.85
C ALA A 54 15.12 5.19 22.05
N ILE A 55 15.34 6.37 21.46
CA ILE A 55 16.56 7.16 21.63
C ILE A 55 16.59 7.89 22.97
N ALA A 56 15.47 8.51 23.38
CA ALA A 56 15.41 9.36 24.56
C ALA A 56 15.29 8.59 25.89
N SER A 57 14.54 7.49 25.89
CA SER A 57 14.17 6.74 27.10
C SER A 57 14.36 5.24 26.95
N ASP A 58 15.14 4.81 25.96
CA ASP A 58 15.51 3.41 25.75
C ASP A 58 14.33 2.47 25.46
N ASP A 59 13.18 3.00 25.04
CA ASP A 59 11.94 2.27 24.71
C ASP A 59 12.04 1.54 23.34
N LEU A 60 13.01 0.64 23.20
CA LEU A 60 13.14 -0.22 22.01
C LEU A 60 11.95 -1.17 21.86
N GLU A 61 11.34 -1.60 22.97
CA GLU A 61 10.23 -2.55 22.94
C GLU A 61 9.05 -2.01 22.14
N THR A 62 8.65 -0.76 22.40
CA THR A 62 7.56 -0.17 21.63
C THR A 62 7.96 0.07 20.18
N MET A 63 9.21 0.45 19.91
CA MET A 63 9.69 0.60 18.53
C MET A 63 9.57 -0.72 17.75
N CYS A 64 10.06 -1.84 18.30
CA CYS A 64 9.96 -3.14 17.65
C CYS A 64 8.51 -3.62 17.52
N LEU A 65 7.65 -3.33 18.51
CA LEU A 65 6.22 -3.65 18.44
C LEU A 65 5.53 -2.94 17.26
N ILE A 66 5.76 -1.64 17.09
CA ILE A 66 5.17 -0.88 15.97
C ILE A 66 5.67 -1.42 14.62
N MET A 67 6.95 -1.80 14.52
CA MET A 67 7.50 -2.44 13.32
C MET A 67 6.80 -3.78 13.05
N SER A 68 6.52 -4.58 14.08
CA SER A 68 5.77 -5.84 13.97
C SER A 68 4.35 -5.61 13.45
N ILE A 69 3.64 -4.59 13.95
CA ILE A 69 2.30 -4.23 13.47
C ILE A 69 2.34 -3.84 11.99
N GLY A 70 3.35 -3.08 11.56
CA GLY A 70 3.53 -2.75 10.14
C GLY A 70 3.69 -3.99 9.26
N ASN A 71 4.46 -4.98 9.70
CA ASN A 71 4.62 -6.25 9.00
C ASN A 71 3.29 -6.98 8.87
N ASP A 72 2.52 -7.11 9.97
CA ASP A 72 1.22 -7.79 9.98
C ASP A 72 0.18 -7.11 9.07
N VAL A 73 0.10 -5.77 9.08
CA VAL A 73 -0.77 -5.02 8.18
C VAL A 73 -0.42 -5.28 6.71
N THR A 74 0.87 -5.34 6.40
CA THR A 74 1.37 -5.58 5.05
C THR A 74 1.12 -7.02 4.61
N GLU A 75 1.33 -7.99 5.50
CA GLU A 75 1.01 -9.40 5.24
C GLU A 75 -0.48 -9.60 5.00
N THR A 76 -1.34 -8.97 5.80
CA THR A 76 -2.79 -9.05 5.65
C THR A 76 -3.24 -8.51 4.29
N TYR A 77 -2.67 -7.41 3.82
CA TYR A 77 -2.91 -6.91 2.46
C TYR A 77 -2.47 -7.93 1.39
N LEU A 78 -1.27 -8.50 1.53
CA LEU A 78 -0.73 -9.47 0.57
C LEU A 78 -1.44 -10.83 0.57
N ARG A 79 -2.16 -11.20 1.63
CA ARG A 79 -3.04 -12.40 1.62
C ARG A 79 -4.15 -12.29 0.57
N VAL A 80 -4.62 -11.07 0.30
CA VAL A 80 -5.66 -10.78 -0.71
C VAL A 80 -5.03 -10.37 -2.04
N ARG A 81 -3.85 -9.73 -2.01
CA ARG A 81 -3.11 -9.21 -3.18
C ARG A 81 -1.73 -9.84 -3.32
N ALA A 82 -1.72 -11.15 -3.56
CA ALA A 82 -0.49 -11.94 -3.60
C ALA A 82 0.42 -11.62 -4.80
N ASP A 83 -0.06 -10.88 -5.81
CA ASP A 83 0.66 -10.50 -7.02
C ASP A 83 1.32 -9.11 -6.96
N ASP A 84 1.10 -8.36 -5.87
CA ASP A 84 1.69 -7.03 -5.69
C ASP A 84 3.18 -7.10 -5.31
N ALA A 85 4.03 -7.30 -6.33
CA ALA A 85 5.48 -7.44 -6.18
C ALA A 85 6.15 -6.25 -5.48
N LEU A 86 5.61 -5.03 -5.64
CA LEU A 86 6.14 -3.84 -4.99
C LEU A 86 5.94 -3.93 -3.46
N ILE A 87 4.76 -4.35 -3.01
CA ILE A 87 4.50 -4.50 -1.57
C ILE A 87 5.19 -5.72 -0.98
N GLN A 88 5.34 -6.80 -1.74
CA GLN A 88 6.18 -7.93 -1.31
C GLN A 88 7.64 -7.49 -1.04
N LYS A 89 8.23 -6.71 -1.96
CA LYS A 89 9.57 -6.17 -1.78
C LYS A 89 9.66 -5.28 -0.54
N ARG A 90 8.63 -4.44 -0.31
CA ARG A 90 8.54 -3.59 0.88
C ARG A 90 8.46 -4.43 2.17
N LEU A 91 7.61 -5.45 2.21
CA LEU A 91 7.49 -6.37 3.34
C LEU A 91 8.84 -7.02 3.68
N LYS A 92 9.61 -7.45 2.67
CA LYS A 92 10.96 -8.00 2.90
C LYS A 92 11.87 -7.01 3.63
N GLY A 93 11.87 -5.74 3.23
CA GLY A 93 12.61 -4.69 3.94
C GLY A 93 12.13 -4.52 5.38
N MET A 94 10.81 -4.44 5.58
CA MET A 94 10.22 -4.28 6.91
C MET A 94 10.52 -5.45 7.86
N ARG A 95 10.61 -6.68 7.34
CA ARG A 95 11.02 -7.85 8.12
C ARG A 95 12.49 -7.80 8.52
N ASN A 96 13.36 -7.33 7.62
CA ASN A 96 14.77 -7.11 7.94
C ASN A 96 14.93 -6.05 9.04
N ASP A 97 14.22 -4.93 8.91
CA ASP A 97 14.26 -3.85 9.90
C ASP A 97 13.75 -4.34 11.26
N LEU A 98 12.65 -5.10 11.30
CA LEU A 98 12.14 -5.73 12.52
C LEU A 98 13.14 -6.71 13.12
N THR A 99 13.78 -7.54 12.30
CA THR A 99 14.80 -8.50 12.75
C THR A 99 15.98 -7.78 13.41
N ALA A 100 16.44 -6.68 12.81
CA ALA A 100 17.49 -5.84 13.40
C ALA A 100 17.03 -5.21 14.73
N CYS A 101 15.78 -4.71 14.80
CA CYS A 101 15.22 -4.16 16.03
C CYS A 101 15.16 -5.21 17.15
N LEU A 102 14.63 -6.40 16.86
CA LEU A 102 14.52 -7.49 17.83
C LEU A 102 15.90 -7.98 18.28
N ALA A 103 16.88 -8.03 17.40
CA ALA A 103 18.26 -8.35 17.78
C ALA A 103 18.82 -7.33 18.78
N LEU A 104 18.59 -6.02 18.57
CA LEU A 104 18.98 -4.99 19.53
C LEU A 104 18.23 -5.12 20.85
N LEU A 105 16.91 -5.38 20.81
CA LEU A 105 16.07 -5.53 21.98
C LEU A 105 16.48 -6.73 22.84
N TYR A 106 16.77 -7.89 22.22
CA TYR A 106 17.11 -9.11 22.94
C TYR A 106 18.55 -9.16 23.41
N ASN A 107 19.49 -8.58 22.65
CA ASN A 107 20.89 -8.49 23.10
C ASN A 107 21.10 -7.49 24.25
N ARG A 108 20.08 -6.68 24.57
CA ARG A 108 20.11 -5.76 25.71
C ARG A 108 19.68 -6.42 27.02
N ARG A 109 18.87 -7.48 26.98
CA ARG A 109 18.45 -8.22 28.18
C ARG A 109 19.53 -9.20 28.62
#